data_AF-A0A497QTG1-F1
#
_entry.id   AF-A0A497QTG1-F1
#
_cell.length_a   1.000
_cell.length_b   1.000
_cell.length_c   1.000
_cell.angle_alpha   90.00
_cell.angle_beta   90.00
_cell.angle_gamma   90.00
#
_symmetry.space_group_name_H-M   'P 1'
#
loop_
_entity.id
_entity.type
_entity.pdbx_description
1 polymer ?
#
loop_
_entity_poly.entity_id
_entity_poly.type
_entity_poly.pdbx_seq_one_letter_code
_entity_poly.pdbx_strand_id
1 'polypeptide(L)'
;MTFCLNFDFALKKDFFSFSHICEKFLLVNHLNHCMGRSELEEKIRDWAIDEGILGKPLPSNPKVNFGYELNFPPNSPKPMRLMVIQPKGTKAISIQIATQIAKQHVEELHKSDPQGLMKFFVVFKRYMLMQNLLYNVDAKNARYVILENIYPDGLNENMFYQAIRKVFNANVFMNMQLVEFITRKRGGGNISRSDTDLDFSAGTMFT
;
A
#
# COMPACT_ATOMS: atom_id res chain seq x y z
N MET A 1 -4.19 -9.74 -79.31
CA MET A 1 -3.81 -8.49 -79.99
C MET A 1 -4.07 -7.36 -79.01
N THR A 2 -3.06 -6.77 -78.37
CA THR A 2 -2.09 -5.82 -78.95
C THR A 2 -2.80 -4.50 -79.26
N PHE A 3 -2.44 -3.31 -78.79
CA PHE A 3 -1.35 -2.72 -77.97
C PHE A 3 -1.85 -1.25 -77.74
N CYS A 4 -1.47 -0.46 -76.73
CA CYS A 4 -0.30 0.45 -76.69
C CYS A 4 -0.74 1.59 -75.72
N LEU A 5 -0.04 1.90 -74.61
CA LEU A 5 1.15 2.77 -74.49
C LEU A 5 0.78 4.27 -74.68
N ASN A 6 1.11 5.24 -73.82
CA ASN A 6 2.41 5.53 -73.19
C ASN A 6 2.31 6.59 -72.05
N PHE A 7 3.19 6.43 -71.04
CA PHE A 7 4.06 7.40 -70.32
C PHE A 7 3.43 8.60 -69.55
N ASP A 8 3.86 8.94 -68.33
CA ASP A 8 5.27 9.16 -67.95
C ASP A 8 5.61 8.98 -66.44
N PHE A 9 6.89 8.67 -66.21
CA PHE A 9 7.68 8.62 -64.96
C PHE A 9 7.59 9.92 -64.13
N ALA A 10 7.92 10.06 -62.84
CA ALA A 10 8.34 9.23 -61.71
C ALA A 10 8.54 10.20 -60.52
N LEU A 11 8.34 9.74 -59.28
CA LEU A 11 9.25 9.96 -58.13
C LEU A 11 8.57 9.59 -56.80
N LYS A 12 9.07 8.50 -56.21
CA LYS A 12 9.28 8.25 -54.76
C LYS A 12 8.04 8.24 -53.84
N LYS A 13 7.92 7.37 -52.85
CA LYS A 13 8.53 6.10 -52.41
C LYS A 13 7.64 5.69 -51.23
N ASP A 14 7.32 4.40 -51.14
CA ASP A 14 6.91 3.71 -49.92
C ASP A 14 5.51 4.04 -49.35
N PHE A 15 4.47 3.57 -50.04
CA PHE A 15 3.11 3.45 -49.53
C PHE A 15 2.75 1.96 -49.39
N PHE A 16 3.35 1.26 -48.43
CA PHE A 16 2.94 -0.10 -48.08
C PHE A 16 3.14 -0.36 -46.59
N SER A 17 2.17 -1.06 -45.99
CA SER A 17 2.06 -1.46 -44.58
C SER A 17 1.42 -0.45 -43.63
N PHE A 18 0.11 -0.20 -43.81
CA PHE A 18 -0.75 0.32 -42.75
C PHE A 18 -1.91 -0.62 -42.36
N SER A 19 -1.96 -1.86 -42.88
CA SER A 19 -2.99 -2.84 -42.48
C SER A 19 -2.56 -3.77 -41.33
N HIS A 20 -1.26 -3.90 -41.04
CA HIS A 20 -0.75 -4.82 -40.01
C HIS A 20 -0.57 -4.20 -38.62
N ILE A 21 -0.77 -2.89 -38.47
CA ILE A 21 -0.60 -2.19 -37.19
C ILE A 21 -1.95 -2.03 -36.46
N CYS A 22 -3.08 -1.92 -37.18
CA CYS A 22 -4.41 -1.84 -36.54
C CYS A 22 -4.86 -3.15 -35.89
N GLU A 23 -4.52 -4.31 -36.44
CA GLU A 23 -4.86 -5.60 -35.81
C GLU A 23 -4.02 -5.87 -34.55
N LYS A 24 -2.75 -5.44 -34.51
CA LYS A 24 -1.91 -5.56 -33.31
C LYS A 24 -2.37 -4.64 -32.19
N PHE A 25 -2.91 -3.45 -32.48
CA PHE A 25 -3.40 -2.56 -31.42
C PHE A 25 -4.71 -3.06 -30.79
N LEU A 26 -5.59 -3.69 -31.57
CA LEU A 26 -6.79 -4.35 -31.05
C LEU A 26 -6.45 -5.68 -30.33
N LEU A 27 -5.45 -6.43 -30.79
CA LEU A 27 -4.98 -7.63 -30.10
C LEU A 27 -4.26 -7.33 -28.78
N VAL A 28 -3.55 -6.21 -28.64
CA VAL A 28 -2.93 -5.82 -27.36
C VAL A 28 -3.98 -5.43 -26.32
N ASN A 29 -5.13 -4.88 -26.74
CA ASN A 29 -6.26 -4.65 -25.84
C ASN A 29 -7.09 -5.91 -25.55
N HIS A 30 -7.13 -6.88 -26.47
CA HIS A 30 -7.85 -8.15 -26.27
C HIS A 30 -7.03 -9.24 -25.55
N LEU A 31 -5.69 -9.17 -25.56
CA LEU A 31 -4.82 -10.16 -24.90
C LEU A 31 -4.58 -9.88 -23.40
N ASN A 32 -5.05 -8.73 -22.88
CA ASN A 32 -5.13 -8.50 -21.44
C ASN A 32 -6.36 -9.18 -20.78
N HIS A 33 -7.17 -9.89 -21.57
CA HIS A 33 -8.31 -10.68 -21.09
C HIS A 33 -7.91 -12.13 -20.72
N CYS A 34 -6.78 -12.30 -20.02
CA CYS A 34 -6.33 -13.58 -19.50
C CYS A 34 -6.39 -13.52 -17.97
N MET A 35 -7.56 -13.94 -17.44
CA MET A 35 -8.08 -13.71 -16.07
C MET A 35 -8.43 -12.24 -15.80
N GLY A 36 -9.65 -11.85 -16.22
CA GLY A 36 -10.19 -10.52 -15.94
C GLY A 36 -10.19 -10.23 -14.44
N ARG A 37 -9.66 -9.07 -14.06
CA ARG A 37 -9.74 -8.57 -12.70
C ARG A 37 -11.19 -8.41 -12.29
N SER A 38 -11.47 -8.55 -10.99
CA SER A 38 -12.84 -8.31 -10.51
C SER A 38 -13.20 -6.82 -10.61
N GLU A 39 -14.48 -6.51 -10.78
CA GLU A 39 -14.97 -5.12 -10.79
C GLU A 39 -14.53 -4.33 -9.54
N LEU A 40 -14.53 -5.01 -8.38
CA LEU A 40 -14.05 -4.44 -7.13
C LEU A 40 -12.56 -4.10 -7.18
N GLU A 41 -11.75 -5.01 -7.70
CA GLU A 41 -10.31 -4.82 -7.83
C GLU A 41 -9.99 -3.63 -8.75
N GLU A 42 -10.72 -3.51 -9.87
CA GLU A 42 -10.56 -2.38 -10.79
C GLU A 42 -10.87 -1.05 -10.12
N LYS A 43 -12.01 -0.94 -9.42
CA LYS A 43 -12.38 0.28 -8.67
C LYS A 43 -11.31 0.68 -7.67
N ILE A 44 -10.84 -0.26 -6.84
CA ILE A 44 -9.80 0.03 -5.83
C ILE A 44 -8.50 0.48 -6.47
N ARG A 45 -8.11 -0.16 -7.57
CA ARG A 45 -6.89 0.19 -8.28
C ARG A 45 -6.99 1.57 -8.91
N ASP A 46 -8.12 1.88 -9.56
CA ASP A 46 -8.32 3.15 -10.25
C ASP A 46 -8.34 4.31 -9.24
N TRP A 47 -9.06 4.18 -8.11
CA TRP A 47 -8.97 5.14 -6.99
C TRP A 47 -7.52 5.34 -6.50
N ALA A 48 -6.78 4.25 -6.26
CA ALA A 48 -5.40 4.35 -5.82
C ALA A 48 -4.47 5.01 -6.87
N ILE A 49 -4.76 4.88 -8.17
CA ILE A 49 -4.03 5.55 -9.26
C ILE A 49 -4.34 7.04 -9.26
N ASP A 50 -5.62 7.41 -9.15
CA ASP A 50 -6.08 8.79 -9.22
C ASP A 50 -5.46 9.65 -8.12
N GLU A 51 -5.27 9.09 -6.92
CA GLU A 51 -4.58 9.76 -5.80
C GLU A 51 -3.04 9.63 -5.85
N GLY A 52 -2.48 8.90 -6.83
CA GLY A 52 -1.05 8.70 -6.96
C GLY A 52 -0.42 7.87 -5.84
N ILE A 53 -1.21 6.99 -5.20
CA ILE A 53 -0.78 6.16 -4.05
C ILE A 53 -0.60 4.69 -4.42
N LEU A 54 -1.01 4.25 -5.62
CA LEU A 54 -0.88 2.85 -6.02
C LEU A 54 0.59 2.40 -6.01
N GLY A 55 0.88 1.36 -5.24
CA GLY A 55 2.16 0.67 -5.22
C GLY A 55 2.15 -0.61 -6.05
N LYS A 56 3.06 -1.52 -5.72
CA LYS A 56 3.18 -2.81 -6.42
C LYS A 56 2.04 -3.75 -6.04
N PRO A 57 1.62 -4.68 -6.93
CA PRO A 57 0.77 -5.78 -6.51
C PRO A 57 1.51 -6.64 -5.47
N LEU A 58 0.76 -7.17 -4.51
CA LEU A 58 1.31 -8.11 -3.53
C LEU A 58 1.64 -9.45 -4.18
N PRO A 59 2.64 -10.21 -3.67
CA PRO A 59 2.90 -11.56 -4.13
C PRO A 59 1.65 -12.43 -4.03
N SER A 60 1.51 -13.36 -4.98
CA SER A 60 0.37 -14.29 -5.01
C SER A 60 0.27 -15.05 -3.69
N ASN A 61 -0.91 -15.02 -3.07
CA ASN A 61 -1.19 -15.68 -1.80
C ASN A 61 -2.53 -16.43 -1.91
N PRO A 62 -2.57 -17.74 -1.61
CA PRO A 62 -3.80 -18.53 -1.73
C PRO A 62 -4.95 -18.07 -0.83
N LYS A 63 -4.66 -17.22 0.17
CA LYS A 63 -5.62 -16.66 1.13
C LYS A 63 -6.19 -15.30 0.71
N VAL A 64 -5.75 -14.74 -0.41
CA VAL A 64 -6.09 -13.39 -0.86
C VAL A 64 -6.55 -13.46 -2.31
N ASN A 65 -7.65 -12.78 -2.64
CA ASN A 65 -8.13 -12.68 -4.02
C ASN A 65 -7.27 -11.70 -4.82
N PHE A 66 -7.06 -10.50 -4.27
CA PHE A 66 -6.15 -9.50 -4.80
C PHE A 66 -5.55 -8.68 -3.67
N GLY A 67 -4.40 -8.06 -3.93
CA GLY A 67 -3.81 -7.11 -2.99
C GLY A 67 -2.77 -6.22 -3.63
N TYR A 68 -2.67 -5.00 -3.12
CA TYR A 68 -1.75 -3.97 -3.58
C TYR A 68 -1.08 -3.28 -2.40
N GLU A 69 0.17 -2.90 -2.58
CA GLU A 69 0.81 -1.88 -1.74
C GLU A 69 0.18 -0.52 -2.02
N LEU A 70 0.10 0.32 -1.00
CA LEU A 70 -0.30 1.72 -1.10
C LEU A 70 0.81 2.57 -0.48
N ASN A 71 1.37 3.49 -1.26
CA ASN A 71 2.42 4.42 -0.83
C ASN A 71 1.77 5.71 -0.34
N PHE A 72 1.69 5.87 0.98
CA PHE A 72 1.00 7.00 1.61
C PHE A 72 1.89 7.68 2.65
N PRO A 73 1.88 9.02 2.78
CA PRO A 73 1.09 9.97 2.00
C PRO A 73 1.64 10.12 0.57
N PRO A 74 0.79 10.54 -0.39
CA PRO A 74 1.22 10.79 -1.76
C PRO A 74 2.31 11.87 -1.79
N ASN A 75 3.20 11.80 -2.78
CA ASN A 75 4.28 12.76 -3.00
C ASN A 75 5.29 12.91 -1.84
N SER A 76 5.29 11.99 -0.86
CA SER A 76 6.33 11.95 0.17
C SER A 76 7.63 11.38 -0.39
N PRO A 77 8.81 11.94 -0.03
CA PRO A 77 10.10 11.34 -0.39
C PRO A 77 10.34 9.98 0.31
N LYS A 78 9.61 9.72 1.41
CA LYS A 78 9.64 8.45 2.14
C LYS A 78 8.19 8.05 2.49
N PRO A 79 7.43 7.49 1.54
CA PRO A 79 6.06 7.07 1.82
C PRO A 79 6.07 5.84 2.73
N MET A 80 5.08 5.75 3.61
CA MET A 80 4.80 4.52 4.35
C MET A 80 4.01 3.57 3.45
N ARG A 81 4.35 2.28 3.53
CA ARG A 81 3.67 1.22 2.79
C ARG A 81 2.51 0.67 3.60
N LEU A 82 1.29 0.97 3.17
CA LEU A 82 0.09 0.25 3.57
C LEU A 82 -0.21 -0.84 2.55
N MET A 83 -1.22 -1.64 2.84
CA MET A 83 -1.76 -2.61 1.91
C MET A 83 -3.27 -2.50 1.86
N VAL A 84 -3.82 -2.68 0.66
CA VAL A 84 -5.21 -3.07 0.47
C VAL A 84 -5.23 -4.51 0.03
N ILE A 85 -6.03 -5.34 0.71
CA ILE A 85 -6.23 -6.74 0.33
C ILE A 85 -7.71 -7.09 0.33
N GLN A 86 -8.11 -8.06 -0.48
CA GLN A 86 -9.38 -8.75 -0.32
C GLN A 86 -9.11 -10.20 0.12
N PRO A 87 -9.34 -10.55 1.40
CA PRO A 87 -9.19 -11.91 1.86
C PRO A 87 -10.16 -12.86 1.15
N LYS A 88 -9.69 -14.05 0.80
CA LYS A 88 -10.49 -15.09 0.16
C LYS A 88 -11.62 -15.53 1.10
N GLY A 89 -12.82 -15.66 0.56
CA GLY A 89 -14.03 -16.00 1.35
C GLY A 89 -14.69 -14.81 2.04
N THR A 90 -14.19 -13.59 1.84
CA THR A 90 -14.80 -12.36 2.37
C THR A 90 -15.18 -11.42 1.23
N LYS A 91 -16.26 -10.65 1.43
CA LYS A 91 -16.67 -9.61 0.48
C LYS A 91 -16.01 -8.25 0.77
N ALA A 92 -15.46 -8.08 1.97
CA ALA A 92 -14.83 -6.83 2.39
C ALA A 92 -13.41 -6.72 1.85
N ILE A 93 -12.97 -5.47 1.67
CA ILE A 93 -11.54 -5.17 1.56
C ILE A 93 -10.99 -4.83 2.95
N SER A 94 -9.71 -5.09 3.16
CA SER A 94 -8.98 -4.74 4.38
C SER A 94 -7.85 -3.79 4.01
N ILE A 95 -7.86 -2.60 4.60
CA ILE A 95 -6.73 -1.68 4.58
C ILE A 95 -5.90 -1.97 5.82
N GLN A 96 -4.63 -2.27 5.66
CA GLN A 96 -3.79 -2.69 6.77
C GLN A 96 -2.37 -2.13 6.69
N ILE A 97 -1.77 -1.91 7.86
CA ILE A 97 -0.35 -1.60 8.01
C ILE A 97 0.25 -2.56 9.04
N ALA A 98 1.30 -3.27 8.60
CA ALA A 98 2.08 -4.16 9.46
C ALA A 98 3.35 -3.45 9.86
N THR A 99 3.70 -3.52 11.14
CA THR A 99 4.89 -2.85 11.68
C THR A 99 5.71 -3.82 12.51
N GLN A 100 7.00 -3.90 12.19
CA GLN A 100 8.02 -4.53 13.00
C GLN A 100 8.75 -3.45 13.78
N ILE A 101 8.66 -3.48 15.11
CA ILE A 101 9.46 -2.60 15.95
C ILE A 101 10.94 -3.00 15.78
N ALA A 102 11.81 -2.05 15.48
CA ALA A 102 13.23 -2.30 15.32
C ALA A 102 13.84 -2.87 16.62
N LYS A 103 14.73 -3.85 16.50
CA LYS A 103 15.37 -4.51 17.66
C LYS A 103 16.00 -3.50 18.63
N GLN A 104 16.63 -2.46 18.10
CA GLN A 104 17.22 -1.37 18.88
C GLN A 104 16.18 -0.67 19.78
N HIS A 105 14.98 -0.38 19.26
CA HIS A 105 13.91 0.22 20.06
C HIS A 105 13.37 -0.76 21.13
N VAL A 106 13.28 -2.05 20.82
CA VAL A 106 12.90 -3.08 21.80
C VAL A 106 13.93 -3.17 22.94
N GLU A 107 15.22 -3.15 22.60
CA GLU A 107 16.31 -3.15 23.58
C GLU A 107 16.26 -1.90 24.47
N GLU A 108 16.05 -0.71 23.90
CA GLU A 108 15.92 0.54 24.67
C GLU A 108 14.68 0.54 25.59
N LEU A 109 13.56 -0.02 25.13
CA LEU A 109 12.38 -0.22 25.97
C LEU A 109 12.70 -1.15 27.15
N HIS A 110 13.37 -2.28 26.91
CA HIS A 110 13.72 -3.22 27.98
C HIS A 110 14.76 -2.68 28.96
N LYS A 111 15.75 -1.92 28.49
CA LYS A 111 16.74 -1.26 29.35
C LYS A 111 16.08 -0.27 30.31
N SER A 112 15.10 0.49 29.83
CA SER A 112 14.39 1.48 30.63
C SER A 112 13.27 0.89 31.50
N ASP A 113 12.74 -0.28 31.13
CA ASP A 113 11.69 -1.00 31.84
C ASP A 113 11.61 -2.45 31.33
N PRO A 114 11.83 -3.48 32.16
CA PRO A 114 11.67 -4.87 31.73
C PRO A 114 10.28 -5.20 31.16
N GLN A 115 9.26 -4.41 31.52
CA GLN A 115 7.90 -4.52 30.98
C GLN A 115 7.57 -3.44 29.93
N GLY A 116 8.56 -2.67 29.47
CA GLY A 116 8.38 -1.51 28.58
C GLY A 116 7.63 -1.86 27.29
N LEU A 117 8.01 -2.95 26.63
CA LEU A 117 7.34 -3.44 25.43
C LEU A 117 5.87 -3.83 25.70
N MET A 118 5.61 -4.49 26.82
CA MET A 118 4.24 -4.86 27.22
C MET A 118 3.39 -3.63 27.53
N LYS A 119 3.95 -2.63 28.23
CA LYS A 119 3.27 -1.36 28.52
C LYS A 119 2.96 -0.59 27.24
N PHE A 120 3.90 -0.54 26.30
CA PHE A 120 3.67 0.00 24.96
C PHE A 120 2.49 -0.69 24.27
N PHE A 121 2.45 -2.03 24.27
CA PHE A 121 1.33 -2.75 23.66
C PHE A 121 -0.01 -2.58 24.40
N VAL A 122 -0.01 -2.31 25.70
CA VAL A 122 -1.24 -1.95 26.42
C VAL A 122 -1.76 -0.59 25.95
N VAL A 123 -0.88 0.40 25.79
CA VAL A 123 -1.26 1.72 25.23
C VAL A 123 -1.75 1.58 23.79
N PHE A 124 -1.04 0.80 22.97
CA PHE A 124 -1.46 0.45 21.61
C PHE A 124 -2.89 -0.08 21.58
N LYS A 125 -3.18 -1.14 22.35
CA LYS A 125 -4.51 -1.77 22.37
C LYS A 125 -5.60 -0.80 22.77
N ARG A 126 -5.37 0.00 23.83
CA ARG A 126 -6.32 1.02 24.28
C ARG A 126 -6.60 2.04 23.18
N TYR A 127 -5.56 2.52 22.51
CA TYR A 127 -5.72 3.48 21.43
C TYR A 127 -6.49 2.90 20.24
N MET A 128 -6.20 1.67 19.81
CA MET A 128 -6.95 1.04 18.72
C MET A 128 -8.44 0.87 19.05
N LEU A 129 -8.77 0.49 20.29
CA LEU A 129 -10.16 0.39 20.75
C LEU A 129 -10.86 1.75 20.72
N MET A 130 -10.20 2.83 21.16
CA MET A 130 -10.77 4.18 21.12
C MET A 130 -11.00 4.69 19.69
N GLN A 131 -10.14 4.31 18.75
CA GLN A 131 -10.26 4.67 17.34
C GLN A 131 -11.21 3.74 16.56
N ASN A 132 -11.81 2.74 17.21
CA ASN A 132 -12.58 1.69 16.55
C ASN A 132 -11.81 1.06 15.39
N LEU A 133 -10.56 0.66 15.64
CA LEU A 133 -9.67 -0.02 14.69
C LEU A 133 -9.47 -1.48 15.09
N LEU A 134 -9.42 -2.36 14.10
CA LEU A 134 -9.02 -3.75 14.31
C LEU A 134 -7.50 -3.84 14.39
N TYR A 135 -7.00 -4.82 15.15
CA TYR A 135 -5.57 -4.98 15.34
C TYR A 135 -5.16 -6.42 15.64
N ASN A 136 -3.89 -6.73 15.37
CA ASN A 136 -3.24 -7.95 15.81
C ASN A 136 -1.88 -7.58 16.43
N VAL A 137 -1.52 -8.24 17.53
CA VAL A 137 -0.26 -8.00 18.25
C VAL A 137 0.46 -9.33 18.44
N ASP A 138 1.68 -9.41 17.91
CA ASP A 138 2.63 -10.46 18.24
C ASP A 138 3.72 -9.86 19.13
N ALA A 139 3.44 -9.87 20.43
CA ALA A 139 4.32 -9.26 21.42
C ALA A 139 5.68 -9.96 21.52
N LYS A 140 5.74 -11.27 21.19
CA LYS A 140 6.98 -12.05 21.23
C LYS A 140 7.96 -11.58 20.16
N ASN A 141 7.45 -11.27 18.97
CA ASN A 141 8.25 -10.79 17.85
C ASN A 141 8.28 -9.26 17.72
N ALA A 142 7.71 -8.54 18.69
CA ALA A 142 7.56 -7.08 18.65
C ALA A 142 6.92 -6.57 17.34
N ARG A 143 5.89 -7.27 16.88
CA ARG A 143 5.14 -6.95 15.66
C ARG A 143 3.71 -6.58 16.01
N TYR A 144 3.13 -5.69 15.22
CA TYR A 144 1.70 -5.44 15.26
C TYR A 144 1.16 -5.14 13.87
N VAL A 145 -0.14 -5.31 13.72
CA VAL A 145 -0.90 -4.95 12.52
C VAL A 145 -2.09 -4.11 12.95
N ILE A 146 -2.31 -3.01 12.26
CA ILE A 146 -3.53 -2.18 12.37
C ILE A 146 -4.30 -2.39 11.07
N LEU A 147 -5.61 -2.61 11.15
CA LEU A 147 -6.45 -2.79 9.97
C LEU A 147 -7.86 -2.21 10.14
N GLU A 148 -8.44 -1.83 9.01
CA GLU A 148 -9.83 -1.40 8.85
C GLU A 148 -10.46 -2.19 7.70
N ASN A 149 -11.64 -2.77 7.94
CA ASN A 149 -12.38 -3.48 6.91
C ASN A 149 -13.50 -2.59 6.34
N ILE A 150 -13.65 -2.59 5.03
CA ILE A 150 -14.73 -1.88 4.34
C ILE A 150 -15.56 -2.90 3.57
N TYR A 151 -16.84 -2.97 3.90
CA TYR A 151 -17.80 -3.85 3.24
C TYR A 151 -18.36 -3.19 1.97
N PRO A 152 -18.83 -3.98 0.98
CA PRO A 152 -19.27 -3.43 -0.32
C PRO A 152 -20.42 -2.43 -0.25
N ASP A 153 -21.29 -2.54 0.75
CA ASP A 153 -22.43 -1.66 0.99
C ASP A 153 -22.03 -0.25 1.45
N GLY A 154 -20.90 -0.12 2.14
CA GLY A 154 -20.30 1.15 2.55
C GLY A 154 -19.13 1.60 1.69
N LEU A 155 -18.75 0.83 0.67
CA LEU A 155 -17.56 1.11 -0.13
C LEU A 155 -17.83 2.18 -1.17
N ASN A 156 -17.19 3.33 -0.98
CA ASN A 156 -17.03 4.37 -1.98
C ASN A 156 -15.63 4.97 -1.85
N GLU A 157 -15.24 5.76 -2.83
CA GLU A 157 -13.91 6.37 -2.93
C GLU A 157 -13.53 7.17 -1.66
N ASN A 158 -14.44 8.01 -1.17
CA ASN A 158 -14.20 8.79 0.04
C ASN A 158 -13.99 7.88 1.27
N MET A 159 -14.80 6.83 1.45
CA MET A 159 -14.63 5.87 2.54
C MET A 159 -13.31 5.09 2.43
N PHE A 160 -12.90 4.73 1.22
CA PHE A 160 -11.61 4.09 0.97
C PHE A 160 -10.45 4.97 1.46
N TYR A 161 -10.43 6.26 1.10
CA TYR A 161 -9.39 7.18 1.58
C TYR A 161 -9.49 7.53 3.06
N GLN A 162 -10.70 7.60 3.62
CA GLN A 162 -10.87 7.78 5.06
C GLN A 162 -10.27 6.61 5.84
N ALA A 163 -10.48 5.36 5.38
CA ALA A 163 -9.89 4.18 5.99
C ALA A 163 -8.35 4.20 5.90
N ILE A 164 -7.79 4.54 4.74
CA ILE A 164 -6.32 4.68 4.56
C ILE A 164 -5.76 5.71 5.54
N ARG A 165 -6.34 6.91 5.60
CA ARG A 165 -5.90 7.97 6.52
C ARG A 165 -6.03 7.53 7.98
N LYS A 166 -7.12 6.86 8.35
CA LYS A 166 -7.36 6.38 9.72
C LYS A 166 -6.27 5.38 10.15
N VAL A 167 -6.00 4.37 9.32
CA VAL A 167 -4.96 3.35 9.59
C VAL A 167 -3.56 3.99 9.62
N PHE A 168 -3.25 4.88 8.67
CA PHE A 168 -1.99 5.61 8.62
C PHE A 168 -1.77 6.47 9.87
N ASN A 169 -2.73 7.34 10.21
CA ASN A 169 -2.65 8.24 11.36
C ASN A 169 -2.49 7.46 12.67
N ALA A 170 -3.19 6.33 12.80
CA ALA A 170 -3.05 5.49 13.96
C ALA A 170 -1.64 4.90 14.10
N ASN A 171 -1.03 4.48 12.98
CA ASN A 171 0.33 3.98 13.02
C ASN A 171 1.36 5.08 13.33
N VAL A 172 1.20 6.26 12.73
CA VAL A 172 2.05 7.44 13.01
C VAL A 172 1.96 7.81 14.49
N PHE A 173 0.76 7.87 15.05
CA PHE A 173 0.56 8.11 16.48
C PHE A 173 1.32 7.08 17.33
N MET A 174 1.24 5.79 16.99
CA MET A 174 1.94 4.76 17.75
C MET A 174 3.46 4.84 17.63
N ASN A 175 3.99 5.28 16.49
CA ASN A 175 5.42 5.57 16.36
C ASN A 175 5.85 6.73 17.26
N MET A 176 5.04 7.79 17.37
CA MET A 176 5.29 8.88 18.31
C MET A 176 5.27 8.37 19.76
N GLN A 177 4.28 7.54 20.11
CA GLN A 177 4.22 6.93 21.44
C GLN A 177 5.44 6.06 21.73
N LEU A 178 5.93 5.29 20.76
CA LEU A 178 7.14 4.48 20.92
C LEU A 178 8.35 5.35 21.29
N VAL A 179 8.55 6.46 20.58
CA VAL A 179 9.61 7.42 20.91
C VAL A 179 9.42 8.03 22.28
N GLU A 180 8.21 8.43 22.63
CA GLU A 180 7.91 8.98 23.96
C GLU A 180 8.24 7.98 25.08
N PHE A 181 7.92 6.70 24.89
CA PHE A 181 8.27 5.65 25.86
C PHE A 181 9.78 5.53 26.06
N ILE A 182 10.55 5.64 24.97
CA ILE A 182 12.01 5.57 25.01
C ILE A 182 12.62 6.84 25.63
N THR A 183 12.07 8.02 25.30
CA THR A 183 12.62 9.34 25.68
C THR A 183 12.19 9.82 27.06
N ARG A 184 10.91 9.72 27.44
CA ARG A 184 10.41 10.17 28.76
C ARG A 184 11.15 9.51 29.93
N LYS A 185 11.67 8.31 29.72
CA LYS A 185 12.43 7.58 30.74
C LYS A 185 13.93 7.92 30.79
N ARG A 186 14.46 8.69 29.84
CA ARG A 186 15.84 9.20 29.86
C ARG A 186 16.01 10.48 30.71
N GLY A 187 14.97 10.93 31.42
CA GLY A 187 15.08 12.05 32.35
C GLY A 187 15.00 13.44 31.71
N GLY A 188 14.01 13.66 30.83
CA GLY A 188 13.63 15.01 30.40
C GLY A 188 14.65 15.78 29.56
N GLY A 189 15.58 15.09 28.88
CA GLY A 189 16.44 15.72 27.89
C GLY A 189 15.64 16.25 26.70
N ASN A 190 15.97 17.45 26.22
CA ASN A 190 15.33 18.07 25.06
C ASN A 190 15.31 17.10 23.87
N ILE A 191 14.12 16.83 23.34
CA ILE A 191 13.92 16.05 22.11
C ILE A 191 14.64 16.80 20.98
N SER A 192 15.68 16.20 20.41
CA SER A 192 16.41 16.80 19.30
C SER A 192 15.61 16.62 18.00
N ARG A 193 15.83 17.50 17.02
CA ARG A 193 15.17 17.40 15.70
C ARG A 193 15.45 16.07 15.00
N SER A 194 16.62 15.48 15.25
CA SER A 194 17.00 14.14 14.78
C SER A 194 16.25 13.00 15.48
N ASP A 195 15.73 13.19 16.69
CA ASP A 195 14.87 12.21 17.37
C ASP A 195 13.44 12.20 16.79
N THR A 196 13.04 13.31 16.16
CA THR A 196 11.74 13.45 15.46
C THR A 196 11.80 13.08 13.98
N ASP A 197 12.99 13.00 13.39
CA ASP A 197 13.23 12.46 12.04
C ASP A 197 13.16 10.92 12.09
N LEU A 198 12.01 10.41 12.52
CA LEU A 198 11.73 8.99 12.52
C LEU A 198 11.71 8.50 11.08
N ASP A 199 12.66 7.63 10.74
CA ASP A 199 12.64 6.92 9.49
C ASP A 199 11.47 5.91 9.51
N PHE A 200 10.29 6.37 9.12
CA PHE A 200 9.05 5.60 9.04
C PHE A 200 9.10 4.47 7.98
N SER A 201 10.25 4.25 7.34
CA SER A 201 10.49 3.15 6.40
C SER A 201 10.60 1.77 7.05
N ALA A 202 10.47 1.67 8.39
CA ALA A 202 10.60 0.44 9.16
C ALA A 202 9.61 -0.67 8.73
N GLY A 203 10.04 -1.45 7.74
CA GLY A 203 9.83 -2.88 7.65
C GLY A 203 8.40 -3.37 7.51
N THR A 204 7.77 -3.09 6.36
CA THR A 204 6.84 -4.07 5.78
C THR A 204 7.66 -5.29 5.32
N MET A 205 7.94 -6.21 6.25
CA MET A 205 8.45 -7.54 5.91
C MET A 205 7.28 -8.48 5.67
N PHE A 206 7.16 -8.96 4.44
CA PHE A 206 6.54 -10.24 4.13
C PHE A 206 7.64 -11.20 3.69
N THR A 207 7.91 -12.17 4.55
CA THR A 207 8.39 -13.52 4.22
C THR A 207 7.60 -14.47 5.10
#